data_AF-H8KNC1-F1
#
_entry.id   AF-H8KNC1-F1
#
_cell.length_a   1.000
_cell.length_b   1.000
_cell.length_c   1.000
_cell.angle_alpha   90.00
_cell.angle_beta   90.00
_cell.angle_gamma   90.00
#
_symmetry.space_group_name_H-M   'P 1'
#
loop_
_entity.id
_entity.type
_entity.pdbx_description
1 polymer ?
#
loop_
_entity_poly.entity_id
_entity_poly.type
_entity_poly.pdbx_seq_one_letter_code
_entity_poly.pdbx_strand_id
1 'polypeptide(L)'
;MTFEEFFNKKKIDLDALKAARIELYNELKSHYEQMSEKSYDHTKKFWFNKLRLEFPLKEETKPRMEPTKTEDPVVPEQNNAVSTSSGGYKPMFRQKTNPSNQ
;
A
#
# COMPACT_ATOMS: atom_id res chain seq x y z
N MET A 1 -10.20 10.60 -11.25
CA MET A 1 -10.30 10.73 -9.79
C MET A 1 -9.07 11.48 -9.32
N THR A 2 -9.23 12.61 -8.65
CA THR A 2 -8.12 13.25 -7.95
C THR A 2 -7.83 12.53 -6.64
N PHE A 3 -6.63 12.71 -6.08
CA PHE A 3 -6.24 12.11 -4.80
C PHE A 3 -7.24 12.49 -3.69
N GLU A 4 -7.63 13.76 -3.62
CA GLU A 4 -8.60 14.25 -2.62
C GLU A 4 -9.99 13.63 -2.80
N GLU A 5 -10.51 13.57 -4.03
CA GLU A 5 -11.80 12.92 -4.31
C GLU A 5 -11.81 11.43 -3.92
N PHE A 6 -10.68 10.73 -4.09
CA PHE A 6 -10.59 9.32 -3.71
C PHE A 6 -10.76 9.12 -2.20
N PHE A 7 -10.12 9.95 -1.38
CA PHE A 7 -10.21 9.86 0.08
C PHE A 7 -11.59 10.30 0.60
N ASN A 8 -12.19 11.32 -0.02
CA ASN A 8 -13.56 11.73 0.26
C ASN A 8 -14.56 10.60 -0.02
N LYS A 9 -14.43 9.93 -1.18
CA LYS A 9 -15.23 8.73 -1.51
C LYS A 9 -15.01 7.58 -0.52
N LYS A 10 -13.80 7.49 0.06
CA LYS A 10 -13.45 6.52 1.10
C LYS A 10 -13.82 6.98 2.53
N LYS A 11 -14.52 8.11 2.71
CA LYS A 11 -14.92 8.65 4.02
C LYS A 11 -13.72 8.84 4.97
N ILE A 12 -12.58 9.26 4.44
CA ILE A 12 -11.37 9.54 5.21
C ILE A 12 -11.09 11.04 5.12
N ASP A 13 -10.83 11.66 6.27
CA ASP A 13 -10.43 13.07 6.34
C ASP A 13 -8.94 13.22 6.03
N LEU A 14 -8.66 13.89 4.91
CA LEU A 14 -7.31 14.07 4.39
C LEU A 14 -6.58 15.23 5.05
N ASP A 15 -7.29 16.25 5.53
CA ASP A 15 -6.70 17.38 6.25
C ASP A 15 -6.26 16.93 7.65
N ALA A 16 -7.10 16.15 8.34
CA ALA A 16 -6.76 15.53 9.62
C ALA A 16 -5.57 14.55 9.50
N LEU A 17 -5.52 13.77 8.41
CA LEU A 17 -4.39 12.90 8.11
C LEU A 17 -3.10 13.70 7.91
N LYS A 18 -3.14 14.80 7.16
CA LYS A 18 -1.98 15.66 6.92
C LYS A 18 -1.50 16.36 8.20
N ALA A 19 -2.44 16.81 9.04
CA ALA A 19 -2.14 17.46 10.31
C ALA A 19 -1.52 16.48 11.34
N ALA A 20 -1.98 15.24 11.36
CA ALA A 20 -1.46 14.22 12.28
C ALA A 20 -0.19 13.55 11.76
N ARG A 21 -0.13 13.19 10.47
CA ARG A 21 0.93 12.38 9.86
C ARG A 21 1.24 12.80 8.43
N ILE A 22 2.02 13.86 8.28
CA ILE A 22 2.43 14.39 6.98
C ILE A 22 3.32 13.43 6.17
N GLU A 23 4.13 12.60 6.84
CA GLU A 23 4.98 11.60 6.18
C GLU A 23 4.14 10.56 5.43
N LEU A 24 3.08 10.07 6.09
CA LEU A 24 2.14 9.11 5.51
C LEU A 24 1.37 9.72 4.34
N TYR A 25 1.00 11.00 4.43
CA TYR A 25 0.36 11.72 3.32
C TYR A 25 1.27 11.75 2.08
N ASN A 26 2.55 12.09 2.24
CA ASN A 26 3.50 12.15 1.13
C ASN A 26 3.70 10.78 0.48
N GLU A 27 3.79 9.72 1.28
CA GLU A 27 3.94 8.36 0.77
C GLU A 27 2.69 7.86 0.03
N LEU A 28 1.49 8.16 0.57
CA LEU A 28 0.22 7.87 -0.09
C LEU A 28 0.10 8.62 -1.42
N LYS A 29 0.52 9.89 -1.46
CA LYS A 29 0.52 10.71 -2.67
C LYS A 29 1.47 10.14 -3.74
N SER A 30 2.71 9.82 -3.36
CA SER A 30 3.69 9.20 -4.26
C SER A 30 3.19 7.87 -4.82
N HIS A 31 2.60 7.02 -3.97
CA HIS A 31 2.00 5.77 -4.40
C HIS A 31 0.80 5.97 -5.33
N TYR A 32 -0.02 7.00 -5.12
CA TYR A 32 -1.13 7.31 -6.01
C TYR A 32 -0.66 7.78 -7.39
N GLU A 33 0.45 8.52 -7.47
CA GLU A 33 1.05 8.93 -8.74
C GLU A 33 1.71 7.76 -9.49
N GLN A 34 2.23 6.77 -8.76
CA GLN A 34 2.86 5.59 -9.35
C GLN A 34 1.88 4.46 -9.71
N MET A 35 0.66 4.46 -9.19
CA MET A 35 -0.28 3.33 -9.29
C MET A 35 -1.64 3.75 -9.86
N SER A 36 -2.31 2.84 -10.58
CA SER A 36 -3.72 3.04 -10.92
C SER A 36 -4.62 2.94 -9.69
N GLU A 37 -5.73 3.69 -9.66
CA GLU A 37 -6.72 3.77 -8.58
C GLU A 37 -7.12 2.39 -8.02
N LYS A 38 -7.26 1.40 -8.91
CA LYS A 38 -7.68 0.05 -8.54
C LYS A 38 -6.59 -0.71 -7.78
N SER A 39 -5.34 -0.66 -8.25
CA SER A 39 -4.21 -1.29 -7.56
C SER A 39 -3.94 -0.61 -6.22
N TYR A 40 -4.09 0.71 -6.18
CA TYR A 40 -3.93 1.50 -4.97
C TYR A 40 -4.95 1.10 -3.88
N ASP A 41 -6.23 0.93 -4.25
CA ASP A 41 -7.26 0.45 -3.32
C ASP A 41 -6.94 -0.93 -2.72
N HIS A 42 -6.53 -1.88 -3.58
CA HIS A 42 -6.28 -3.24 -3.15
C HIS A 42 -5.05 -3.33 -2.22
N THR A 43 -3.95 -2.66 -2.57
CA THR A 43 -2.71 -2.73 -1.78
C THR A 43 -2.82 -1.94 -0.48
N LYS A 44 -3.58 -0.84 -0.46
CA LYS A 44 -3.69 0.05 0.72
C LYS A 44 -5.02 -0.12 1.48
N LYS A 45 -5.81 -1.14 1.18
CA LYS A 45 -7.07 -1.47 1.89
C LYS A 45 -6.92 -1.49 3.42
N PHE A 46 -5.84 -2.09 3.92
CA PHE A 46 -5.57 -2.14 5.37
C PHE A 46 -5.33 -0.75 5.97
N TRP A 47 -4.63 0.11 5.24
CA TRP A 47 -4.43 1.50 5.62
C TRP A 47 -5.76 2.25 5.62
N PHE A 48 -6.59 2.10 4.58
CA PHE A 48 -7.89 2.76 4.55
C PHE A 48 -8.83 2.31 5.65
N ASN A 49 -8.79 1.05 6.07
CA ASN A 49 -9.55 0.58 7.23
C ASN A 49 -9.09 1.24 8.53
N LYS A 50 -7.78 1.44 8.71
CA LYS A 50 -7.22 2.16 9.86
C LYS A 50 -7.58 3.65 9.82
N LEU A 51 -7.37 4.29 8.66
CA LEU A 51 -7.67 5.69 8.44
C LEU A 51 -9.16 6.01 8.61
N ARG A 52 -10.07 5.09 8.26
CA ARG A 52 -11.51 5.25 8.53
C ARG A 52 -11.86 5.26 10.03
N LEU A 53 -11.07 4.59 10.86
CA LEU A 53 -11.26 4.55 12.31
C LEU A 53 -10.63 5.78 12.98
N GLU A 54 -9.43 6.16 12.52
CA GLU A 54 -8.64 7.25 13.11
C GLU A 54 -9.06 8.64 12.59
N PHE A 55 -9.37 8.75 11.30
CA PHE A 55 -9.71 9.98 10.59
C PHE A 55 -11.03 9.84 9.80
N PRO A 56 -12.16 9.59 10.47
CA PRO A 56 -13.46 9.55 9.80
C PRO A 56 -13.80 10.94 9.24
N LEU A 57 -14.25 10.99 7.97
CA LEU A 57 -14.77 12.20 7.34
C LEU A 57 -16.10 12.59 8.00
N LYS A 58 -16.02 13.27 9.14
CA LYS A 58 -17.14 13.94 9.79
C LYS A 58 -16.91 15.42 9.60
N GLU A 59 -17.74 16.03 8.75
CA GLU A 59 -17.91 17.47 8.72
C GLU A 59 -18.03 17.96 10.18
N GLU A 60 -17.12 18.86 10.55
CA GLU A 60 -17.13 19.64 11.78
C GLU A 60 -16.90 18.84 13.08
N THR A 61 -15.67 18.83 13.58
CA THR A 61 -15.27 19.58 14.79
C THR A 61 -14.01 19.02 15.46
N LYS A 62 -12.97 19.86 15.41
CA LYS A 62 -11.92 20.07 16.41
C LYS A 62 -10.75 19.08 16.50
N PRO A 63 -9.53 19.62 16.62
CA PRO A 63 -8.28 18.88 16.47
C PRO A 63 -8.01 18.10 17.74
N ARG A 64 -7.98 16.77 17.67
CA ARG A 64 -7.31 15.98 18.71
C ARG A 64 -5.84 15.87 18.33
N MET A 65 -5.09 16.90 18.71
CA MET A 65 -3.69 16.73 19.12
C MET A 65 -3.64 15.52 20.05
N GLU A 66 -2.72 14.57 19.82
CA GLU A 66 -1.67 14.21 20.78
C GLU A 66 -0.46 13.59 20.04
N PRO A 67 0.74 14.20 20.16
CA PRO A 67 2.00 13.61 19.78
C PRO A 67 2.62 12.88 20.99
N THR A 68 3.10 11.65 20.80
CA THR A 68 4.05 11.06 21.75
C THR A 68 5.11 10.27 21.00
N LYS A 69 6.24 10.95 20.81
CA LYS A 69 7.55 10.42 20.46
C LYS A 69 8.35 10.27 21.75
N THR A 70 8.72 9.04 22.10
CA THR A 70 9.86 8.61 22.92
C THR A 70 9.80 7.08 22.89
N GLU A 71 10.83 6.25 22.70
CA GLU A 71 12.30 6.26 22.69
C GLU A 71 12.66 4.82 22.21
N ASP A 72 13.59 4.58 21.27
CA ASP A 72 15.01 4.34 21.53
C ASP A 72 15.82 4.30 20.21
N PRO A 73 17.10 4.70 20.22
CA PRO A 73 18.01 4.59 19.07
C PRO A 73 18.90 3.34 19.17
N VAL A 74 18.84 2.43 18.20
CA VAL A 74 19.95 1.51 17.88
C VAL A 74 20.04 1.31 16.36
N VAL A 75 21.04 1.95 15.76
CA VAL A 75 21.70 1.56 14.49
C VAL A 75 22.76 0.50 14.77
N PRO A 76 23.39 -0.15 13.78
CA PRO A 76 22.93 -0.74 12.51
C PRO A 76 23.34 -2.25 12.44
N GLU A 77 23.02 -2.99 11.36
CA GLU A 77 23.99 -3.83 10.61
C GLU A 77 23.29 -4.75 9.58
N GLN A 78 23.95 -4.88 8.44
CA GLN A 78 23.58 -5.62 7.24
C GLN A 78 23.51 -7.14 7.48
N ASN A 79 22.52 -7.81 6.89
CA ASN A 79 22.83 -9.05 6.19
C ASN A 79 21.83 -9.37 5.07
N ASN A 80 22.39 -9.35 3.86
CA ASN A 80 21.86 -10.05 2.69
C ASN A 80 21.70 -11.54 3.02
N ALA A 81 20.49 -12.08 2.90
CA ALA A 81 20.31 -13.52 2.73
C ALA A 81 19.18 -13.77 1.73
N VAL A 82 19.61 -14.05 0.50
CA VAL A 82 18.87 -14.76 -0.53
C VAL A 82 18.17 -15.98 0.06
N SER A 83 16.90 -16.18 -0.31
CA SER A 83 16.28 -17.51 -0.30
C SER A 83 15.33 -17.62 -1.48
N THR A 84 15.92 -18.02 -2.60
CA THR A 84 15.29 -18.69 -3.71
C THR A 84 14.57 -19.95 -3.23
N SER A 85 13.27 -20.07 -3.48
CA SER A 85 12.66 -21.38 -3.68
C SER A 85 11.60 -21.28 -4.78
N SER A 86 12.08 -21.65 -5.96
CA SER A 86 11.37 -22.02 -7.18
C SER A 86 10.09 -22.82 -6.92
N GLY A 87 8.93 -22.15 -7.00
CA GLY A 87 7.65 -22.77 -7.25
C GLY A 87 7.50 -23.04 -8.74
N GLY A 88 7.91 -24.22 -9.19
CA GLY A 88 7.97 -24.59 -10.60
C GLY A 88 6.59 -24.68 -11.27
N TYR A 89 6.31 -23.75 -12.16
CA TYR A 89 5.27 -23.91 -13.18
C TYR A 89 5.78 -24.84 -14.28
N LYS A 90 5.12 -25.99 -14.48
CA LYS A 90 5.41 -26.94 -15.57
C LYS A 90 4.34 -26.79 -16.66
N PRO A 91 4.62 -26.09 -17.76
CA PRO A 91 3.70 -26.05 -18.90
C PRO A 91 3.83 -27.35 -19.71
N MET A 92 2.78 -28.18 -19.73
CA MET A 92 2.72 -29.38 -20.59
C MET A 92 2.36 -28.99 -22.02
N PHE A 93 3.34 -28.59 -22.82
CA PHE A 93 3.20 -28.55 -24.28
C PHE A 93 3.30 -29.99 -24.82
N ARG A 94 2.18 -30.57 -25.25
CA ARG A 94 2.19 -31.85 -25.98
C ARG A 94 2.46 -31.60 -27.46
N GLN A 95 3.73 -31.66 -27.87
CA GLN A 95 4.08 -31.73 -29.30
C GLN A 95 3.92 -33.17 -29.82
N LYS A 96 3.12 -33.28 -30.87
CA LYS A 96 2.79 -34.50 -31.61
C LYS A 96 4.06 -35.06 -32.26
N THR A 97 4.43 -36.30 -31.98
CA THR A 97 5.43 -37.04 -32.74
C THR A 97 4.74 -37.75 -33.91
N ASN A 98 5.04 -37.31 -35.13
CA ASN A 98 4.72 -38.03 -36.36
C ASN A 98 5.92 -38.95 -36.71
N PRO A 99 5.78 -40.28 -36.80
CA PRO A 99 6.89 -41.13 -37.22
C PRO A 99 6.96 -41.21 -38.75
N SER A 100 7.99 -40.60 -39.34
CA SER A 100 8.37 -40.82 -40.74
C SER A 100 9.56 -41.79 -40.82
N ASN A 101 9.26 -42.97 -41.35
CA ASN A 101 9.99 -43.73 -42.37
C ASN A 101 11.50 -44.04 -42.18
N GLN A 102 11.79 -45.32 -41.95
CA GLN A 102 12.80 -46.05 -42.72
C GLN A 102 12.43 -47.54 -42.81
#